data_AF-A0A7Y9N9G9-F1
#
_entry.id   AF-A0A7Y9N9G9-F1
#
_cell.length_a   1.000
_cell.length_b   1.000
_cell.length_c   1.000
_cell.angle_alpha   90.00
_cell.angle_beta   90.00
_cell.angle_gamma   90.00
#
_symmetry.space_group_name_H-M   'P 1'
#
loop_
_entity.id
_entity.type
_entity.pdbx_description
1 polymer ?
#
loop_
_entity_poly.entity_id
_entity_poly.type
_entity_poly.pdbx_seq_one_letter_code
_entity_poly.pdbx_strand_id
1 'polypeptide(L)'
;MTIEDPTLANFLNLAIFALNPEEKWEAHVTLAGPFSSTRNLPKKRAYVKKVSVLGAGNFFEHGQNTVFLRIGAADLVEVWSKPDYPYNPHLTLYDGSNAKLASMLYQELSGSRVFLKFFVSKLVVASSIKGQSSPIFLRSPINFQSLFLTRNLSWRDIRNLDDKDRINIAVEALSKATEYCKSI
;
A
#
# COMPACT_ATOMS: atom_id res chain seq x y z
N MET A 1 2.65 6.34 -7.41
CA MET A 1 1.64 5.93 -8.39
C MET A 1 0.41 5.46 -7.63
N THR A 2 -0.78 5.95 -7.98
CA THR A 2 -2.03 5.64 -7.25
C THR A 2 -2.92 4.67 -8.03
N ILE A 3 -3.75 3.93 -7.31
CA ILE A 3 -4.72 2.97 -7.84
C ILE A 3 -6.00 3.75 -8.18
N GLU A 4 -6.50 3.63 -9.42
CA GLU A 4 -7.66 4.42 -9.86
C GLU A 4 -9.00 3.78 -9.54
N ASP A 5 -9.03 2.45 -9.42
CA ASP A 5 -10.21 1.73 -9.02
C ASP A 5 -10.53 2.06 -7.55
N PRO A 6 -11.62 2.82 -7.26
CA PRO A 6 -11.88 3.32 -5.93
C PRO A 6 -12.20 2.19 -4.95
N THR A 7 -12.79 1.08 -5.42
CA THR A 7 -13.13 -0.07 -4.58
C THR A 7 -11.87 -0.80 -4.17
N LEU A 8 -10.99 -1.10 -5.14
CA LEU A 8 -9.72 -1.75 -4.86
C LEU A 8 -8.80 -0.85 -4.01
N ALA A 9 -8.74 0.45 -4.31
CA ALA A 9 -7.99 1.41 -3.52
C ALA A 9 -8.49 1.45 -2.07
N ASN A 10 -9.81 1.40 -1.85
CA ASN A 10 -10.40 1.39 -0.51
C ASN A 10 -9.98 0.14 0.29
N PHE A 11 -9.98 -1.06 -0.31
CA PHE A 11 -9.50 -2.28 0.35
C PHE A 11 -8.01 -2.18 0.73
N LEU A 12 -7.17 -1.70 -0.19
CA LEU A 12 -5.73 -1.59 0.06
C LEU A 12 -5.40 -0.51 1.10
N ASN A 13 -6.12 0.62 1.06
CA ASN A 13 -6.02 1.68 2.06
C ASN A 13 -6.45 1.19 3.44
N LEU A 14 -7.52 0.40 3.53
CA LEU A 14 -7.93 -0.21 4.79
C LEU A 14 -6.84 -1.14 5.34
N ALA A 15 -6.23 -1.98 4.50
CA ALA A 15 -5.16 -2.87 4.94
C ALA A 15 -3.97 -2.07 5.51
N ILE A 16 -3.53 -1.03 4.81
CA ILE A 16 -2.45 -0.14 5.27
C ILE A 16 -2.85 0.57 6.56
N PHE A 17 -4.08 1.08 6.66
CA PHE A 17 -4.54 1.82 7.84
C PHE A 17 -4.66 0.93 9.08
N ALA A 18 -5.13 -0.32 8.92
CA ALA A 18 -5.14 -1.28 10.01
C ALA A 18 -3.72 -1.51 10.55
N LEU A 19 -2.72 -1.59 9.68
CA LEU A 19 -1.31 -1.84 10.03
C LEU A 19 -0.55 -0.58 10.46
N ASN A 20 -0.95 0.60 9.99
CA ASN A 20 -0.34 1.89 10.28
C ASN A 20 -1.42 3.00 10.37
N PRO A 21 -2.11 3.14 11.51
CA PRO A 21 -3.18 4.13 11.68
C PRO A 21 -2.73 5.59 11.46
N GLU A 22 -1.43 5.85 11.57
CA GLU A 22 -0.82 7.17 11.39
C GLU A 22 -0.26 7.37 9.98
N GLU A 23 -0.41 6.41 9.07
CA GLU A 23 0.01 6.55 7.68
C GLU A 23 -0.74 7.70 7.00
N LYS A 24 0.00 8.45 6.21
CA LYS A 24 -0.48 9.65 5.51
C LYS A 24 -0.84 9.34 4.08
N TRP A 25 -0.17 8.37 3.48
CA TRP A 25 -0.29 8.10 2.06
C TRP A 25 -1.23 6.93 1.78
N GLU A 26 -2.05 7.10 0.75
CA GLU A 26 -2.82 6.00 0.14
C GLU A 26 -1.91 4.91 -0.41
N ALA A 27 -2.49 3.74 -0.65
CA ALA A 27 -1.86 2.64 -1.34
C ALA A 27 -1.20 3.11 -2.65
N HIS A 28 0.12 3.02 -2.67
CA HIS A 28 0.91 3.52 -3.78
C HIS A 28 2.16 2.66 -4.02
N VAL A 29 2.68 2.78 -5.24
CA VAL A 29 4.00 2.27 -5.60
C VAL A 29 4.92 3.46 -5.84
N THR A 30 6.06 3.45 -5.17
CA THR A 30 7.11 4.47 -5.32
C THR A 30 8.05 4.09 -6.45
N LEU A 31 8.02 4.88 -7.52
CA LEU A 31 8.79 4.60 -8.76
C LEU A 31 10.11 5.37 -8.84
N ALA A 32 10.21 6.50 -8.14
CA ALA A 32 11.38 7.36 -8.21
C ALA A 32 11.55 8.21 -6.95
N GLY A 33 12.79 8.65 -6.72
CA GLY A 33 13.18 9.49 -5.58
C GLY A 33 13.98 8.71 -4.51
N PRO A 34 14.37 9.38 -3.41
CA PRO A 34 14.07 10.78 -3.08
C PRO A 34 14.75 11.76 -4.04
N PHE A 35 14.12 12.92 -4.27
CA PHE A 35 14.69 13.99 -5.08
C PHE A 35 15.11 15.16 -4.18
N SER A 36 16.21 15.81 -4.51
CA SER A 36 16.71 16.98 -3.77
C SER A 36 15.86 18.24 -3.95
N SER A 37 15.00 18.28 -4.97
CA SER A 37 14.08 19.37 -5.25
C SER A 37 12.76 18.86 -5.82
N THR A 38 11.70 19.68 -5.68
CA THR A 38 10.39 19.39 -6.27
C THR A 38 10.54 19.25 -7.77
N ARG A 39 10.09 18.11 -8.32
CA ARG A 39 10.05 17.87 -9.76
C ARG A 39 8.65 18.12 -10.30
N ASN A 40 8.58 18.79 -11.44
CA ASN A 40 7.38 18.81 -12.26
C ASN A 40 7.34 17.51 -13.06
N LEU A 41 6.24 16.77 -12.95
CA LEU A 41 6.01 15.67 -13.88
C LEU A 41 5.72 16.25 -15.27
N PRO A 42 6.29 15.70 -16.35
CA PRO A 42 5.90 16.10 -17.70
C PRO A 42 4.38 15.91 -17.87
N LYS A 43 3.71 16.91 -18.46
CA LYS A 43 2.26 16.87 -18.69
C LYS A 43 1.90 15.62 -19.51
N LYS A 44 1.05 14.77 -18.94
CA LYS A 44 0.33 13.64 -19.55
C LYS A 44 1.13 12.90 -20.64
N ARG A 45 2.01 11.99 -20.23
CA ARG A 45 2.08 10.72 -20.97
C ARG A 45 0.89 9.88 -20.52
N ALA A 46 0.13 9.32 -21.46
CA ALA A 46 -0.81 8.26 -21.12
C ALA A 46 0.01 7.15 -20.45
N TYR A 47 -0.20 6.96 -19.15
CA TYR A 47 0.62 6.09 -18.32
C TYR A 47 -0.26 5.00 -17.73
N VAL A 48 -1.06 4.32 -18.54
CA VAL A 48 -1.85 3.18 -18.06
C VAL A 48 -0.96 1.94 -18.14
N LYS A 49 -0.51 1.45 -17.00
CA LYS A 49 0.24 0.20 -16.91
C LYS A 49 -0.58 -0.84 -16.17
N LYS A 50 -0.51 -2.09 -16.62
CA LYS A 50 -1.10 -3.22 -15.89
C LYS A 50 -0.08 -3.73 -14.89
N VAL A 51 -0.51 -3.92 -13.66
CA VAL A 51 0.33 -4.43 -12.59
C VAL A 51 -0.33 -5.64 -11.94
N SER A 52 0.49 -6.47 -11.31
CA SER A 52 0.03 -7.64 -10.58
C SER A 52 0.75 -7.78 -9.26
N VAL A 53 0.08 -8.32 -8.24
CA VAL A 53 0.76 -8.74 -7.00
C VAL A 53 1.31 -10.15 -7.20
N LEU A 54 2.61 -10.30 -6.96
CA LEU A 54 3.32 -11.59 -7.10
C LEU A 54 3.42 -12.35 -5.77
N GLY A 55 3.23 -11.66 -4.64
CA GLY A 55 3.31 -12.22 -3.31
C GLY A 55 3.80 -11.19 -2.29
N ALA A 56 3.99 -11.64 -1.05
CA ALA A 56 4.54 -10.81 0.02
C ALA A 56 6.08 -10.73 -0.06
N GLY A 57 6.62 -9.60 0.40
CA GLY A 57 8.04 -9.39 0.63
C GLY A 57 8.28 -8.61 1.92
N ASN A 58 9.54 -8.55 2.32
CA ASN A 58 9.98 -7.81 3.49
C ASN A 58 11.39 -7.23 3.26
N PHE A 59 11.82 -6.34 4.15
CA PHE A 59 13.19 -5.81 4.22
C PHE A 59 13.88 -6.17 5.55
N PHE A 60 13.55 -7.32 6.15
CA PHE A 60 14.07 -7.73 7.46
C PHE A 60 15.59 -7.88 7.45
N GLU A 61 16.17 -8.40 6.36
CA GLU A 61 17.62 -8.54 6.17
C GLU A 61 18.37 -7.20 6.15
N HIS A 62 17.65 -6.09 5.95
CA HIS A 62 18.21 -4.73 5.98
C HIS A 62 17.95 -4.02 7.32
N GLY A 63 17.54 -4.76 8.36
CA GLY A 63 17.23 -4.20 9.68
C GLY A 63 15.96 -3.35 9.70
N GLN A 64 15.12 -3.44 8.67
CA GLN A 64 13.84 -2.73 8.59
C GLN A 64 12.70 -3.68 8.90
N ASN A 65 11.63 -3.21 9.55
CA ASN A 65 10.44 -4.02 9.78
C ASN A 65 9.40 -3.85 8.66
N THR A 66 9.83 -3.49 7.45
CA THR A 66 8.93 -3.20 6.35
C THR A 66 8.36 -4.49 5.76
N VAL A 67 7.04 -4.54 5.56
CA VAL A 67 6.32 -5.61 4.86
C VAL A 67 5.54 -5.01 3.69
N PHE A 68 5.62 -5.65 2.54
CA PHE A 68 5.06 -5.12 1.29
C PHE A 68 4.53 -6.21 0.37
N LEU A 69 3.68 -5.80 -0.58
CA LEU A 69 3.28 -6.61 -1.72
C LEU A 69 4.28 -6.38 -2.87
N ARG A 70 4.89 -7.46 -3.35
CA ARG A 70 5.75 -7.46 -4.54
C ARG A 70 4.89 -7.20 -5.78
N ILE A 71 5.25 -6.19 -6.56
CA ILE A 71 4.50 -5.83 -7.76
C ILE A 71 5.23 -6.36 -8.99
N GLY A 72 4.56 -7.20 -9.77
CA GLY A 72 5.00 -7.63 -11.09
C GLY A 72 4.51 -6.65 -12.14
N ALA A 73 5.43 -5.88 -12.73
CA ALA A 73 5.07 -4.86 -13.70
C ALA A 73 6.25 -4.45 -14.59
N ALA A 74 6.64 -5.32 -15.53
CA ALA A 74 7.77 -5.10 -16.44
C ALA A 74 7.80 -3.69 -17.06
N ASP A 75 6.63 -3.17 -17.42
CA ASP A 75 6.47 -1.88 -18.05
C ASP A 75 6.75 -0.66 -17.14
N LEU A 76 6.89 -0.83 -15.83
CA LEU A 76 7.26 0.26 -14.92
C LEU A 76 8.76 0.56 -14.98
N VAL A 77 9.59 -0.31 -15.58
CA VAL A 77 11.04 -0.10 -15.70
C VAL A 77 11.38 1.19 -16.43
N GLU A 78 10.55 1.57 -17.41
CA GLU A 78 10.71 2.77 -18.24
C GLU A 78 10.66 4.09 -17.44
N VAL A 79 10.05 4.07 -16.26
CA VAL A 79 9.92 5.24 -15.38
C VAL A 79 10.55 5.02 -14.01
N TRP A 80 11.25 3.89 -13.82
CA TRP A 80 11.97 3.61 -12.59
C TRP A 80 13.19 4.53 -12.51
N SER A 81 13.26 5.33 -11.46
CA SER A 81 14.37 6.26 -11.24
C SER A 81 14.77 6.26 -9.77
N LYS A 82 15.33 5.12 -9.36
CA LYS A 82 16.02 4.91 -8.09
C LYS A 82 17.42 4.36 -8.37
N PRO A 83 18.43 5.22 -8.58
CA PRO A 83 19.78 4.77 -8.97
C PRO A 83 20.45 3.92 -7.88
N ASP A 84 20.14 4.17 -6.61
CA ASP A 84 20.74 3.50 -5.47
C ASP A 84 20.05 2.17 -5.10
N TYR A 85 18.98 1.79 -5.82
CA TYR A 85 18.17 0.61 -5.49
C TYR A 85 17.89 -0.25 -6.73
N PRO A 86 18.01 -1.58 -6.63
CA PRO A 86 17.63 -2.47 -7.72
C PRO A 86 16.13 -2.31 -8.02
N TYR A 87 15.75 -2.69 -9.23
CA TYR A 87 14.35 -2.66 -9.66
C TYR A 87 13.51 -3.61 -8.79
N ASN A 88 12.75 -3.04 -7.86
CA ASN A 88 11.90 -3.76 -6.91
C ASN A 88 10.63 -2.94 -6.64
N PRO A 89 9.71 -2.83 -7.61
CA PRO A 89 8.43 -2.15 -7.39
C PRO A 89 7.62 -2.92 -6.34
N HIS A 90 7.16 -2.20 -5.33
CA HIS A 90 6.38 -2.76 -4.24
C HIS A 90 5.33 -1.75 -3.75
N LEU A 91 4.29 -2.30 -3.12
CA LEU A 91 3.29 -1.54 -2.38
C LEU A 91 3.47 -1.86 -0.90
N THR A 92 3.93 -0.88 -0.13
CA THR A 92 4.18 -1.03 1.30
C THR A 92 2.86 -1.19 2.07
N LEU A 93 2.77 -2.23 2.89
CA LEU A 93 1.63 -2.46 3.78
C LEU A 93 1.95 -2.05 5.21
N TYR A 94 3.19 -2.24 5.65
CA TYR A 94 3.67 -1.90 6.98
C TYR A 94 5.09 -1.37 6.91
N ASP A 95 5.35 -0.26 7.59
CA ASP A 95 6.69 0.28 7.78
C ASP A 95 6.75 1.00 9.14
N GLY A 96 7.15 0.27 10.17
CA GLY A 96 7.11 0.76 11.55
C GLY A 96 8.12 0.13 12.48
N SER A 97 8.05 0.48 13.77
CA SER A 97 9.02 0.03 14.77
C SER A 97 8.70 -1.33 15.41
N ASN A 98 7.48 -1.86 15.23
CA ASN A 98 7.05 -3.10 15.86
C ASN A 98 7.46 -4.32 15.00
N ALA A 99 8.64 -4.86 15.29
CA ALA A 99 9.19 -6.04 14.61
C ALA A 99 8.30 -7.29 14.76
N LYS A 100 7.62 -7.45 15.91
CA LYS A 100 6.74 -8.60 16.15
C LYS A 100 5.53 -8.56 15.21
N LEU A 101 4.87 -7.41 15.10
CA LEU A 101 3.77 -7.22 14.15
C LEU A 101 4.23 -7.50 12.72
N ALA A 102 5.38 -6.94 12.31
CA ALA A 102 5.91 -7.15 10.97
C ALA A 102 6.16 -8.64 10.67
N SER A 103 6.80 -9.36 11.59
CA SER A 103 7.06 -10.79 11.44
C SER A 103 5.76 -11.59 11.33
N MET A 104 4.78 -11.33 12.21
CA MET A 104 3.48 -12.00 12.17
C MET A 104 2.75 -11.72 10.86
N LEU A 105 2.70 -10.46 10.43
CA LEU A 105 2.08 -10.06 9.17
C LEU A 105 2.74 -10.77 7.97
N TYR A 106 4.07 -10.80 7.91
CA TYR A 106 4.77 -11.46 6.81
C TYR A 106 4.48 -12.96 6.77
N GLN A 107 4.41 -13.63 7.93
CA GLN A 107 4.04 -15.05 8.01
C GLN A 107 2.62 -15.30 7.48
N GLU A 108 1.63 -14.52 7.91
CA GLU A 108 0.24 -14.63 7.44
C GLU A 108 0.12 -14.41 5.93
N LEU A 109 0.80 -13.38 5.41
CA LEU A 109 0.75 -13.06 3.98
C LEU A 109 1.53 -14.06 3.12
N SER A 110 2.61 -14.66 3.63
CA SER A 110 3.39 -15.65 2.89
C SER A 110 2.64 -16.97 2.71
N GLY A 111 1.76 -17.32 3.65
CA GLY A 111 0.84 -18.45 3.52
C GLY A 111 -0.39 -18.15 2.65
N SER A 112 -0.67 -16.87 2.39
CA SER A 112 -1.90 -16.42 1.73
C SER A 112 -1.70 -16.17 0.24
N ARG A 113 -2.71 -16.53 -0.56
CA ARG A 113 -2.74 -16.29 -2.01
C ARG A 113 -3.37 -14.92 -2.32
N VAL A 114 -2.59 -13.85 -2.19
CA VAL A 114 -3.01 -12.50 -2.57
C VAL A 114 -2.76 -12.29 -4.07
N PHE A 115 -3.82 -12.40 -4.88
CA PHE A 115 -3.73 -12.26 -6.34
C PHE A 115 -4.53 -11.04 -6.81
N LEU A 116 -3.84 -9.91 -6.93
CA LEU A 116 -4.43 -8.67 -7.44
C LEU A 116 -3.87 -8.40 -8.83
N LYS A 117 -4.75 -8.01 -9.76
CA LYS A 117 -4.37 -7.50 -11.08
C LYS A 117 -5.16 -6.21 -11.31
N PHE A 118 -4.47 -5.12 -11.53
CA PHE A 118 -5.11 -3.81 -11.66
C PHE A 118 -4.32 -2.87 -12.55
N PHE A 119 -4.97 -1.77 -12.93
CA PHE A 119 -4.35 -0.70 -13.69
C PHE A 119 -3.92 0.43 -12.78
N VAL A 120 -2.87 1.10 -13.22
CA VAL A 120 -2.34 2.30 -12.58
C VAL A 120 -2.09 3.31 -13.69
N SER A 121 -2.68 4.50 -13.54
CA SER A 121 -2.68 5.52 -14.60
C SER A 121 -2.06 6.86 -14.17
N LYS A 122 -1.95 7.07 -12.86
CA LYS A 122 -1.63 8.37 -12.28
C LYS A 122 -0.29 8.37 -11.56
N LEU A 123 0.63 9.15 -12.09
CA LEU A 123 1.86 9.55 -11.40
C LEU A 123 1.57 10.77 -10.52
N VAL A 124 1.96 10.68 -9.26
CA VAL A 124 1.80 11.73 -8.27
C VAL A 124 3.16 11.98 -7.65
N VAL A 125 3.55 13.25 -7.53
CA VAL A 125 4.73 13.64 -6.76
C VAL A 125 4.29 13.79 -5.32
N ALA A 126 4.78 12.90 -4.46
CA ALA A 126 4.65 13.05 -3.03
C ALA A 126 5.76 14.00 -2.54
N SER A 127 5.39 15.10 -1.90
CA SER A 127 6.32 15.99 -1.21
C SER A 127 6.19 15.80 0.30
N SER A 128 7.30 15.46 0.95
CA SER A 128 7.40 15.51 2.40
C SER A 128 7.92 16.88 2.82
N ILE A 129 7.06 17.77 3.29
CA ILE A 129 7.50 19.06 3.84
C ILE A 129 7.80 18.87 5.34
N LYS A 130 9.00 19.24 5.80
CA LYS A 130 9.30 19.34 7.24
C LYS A 130 8.30 20.31 7.89
N GLY A 131 7.58 19.85 8.93
CA GLY A 131 6.59 20.67 9.64
C GLY A 131 5.19 20.66 9.05
N GLN A 132 4.89 19.77 8.10
CA GLN A 132 3.52 19.62 7.58
C GLN A 132 2.59 19.06 8.66
N SER A 133 1.82 19.96 9.26
CA SER A 133 0.76 19.71 10.25
C SER A 133 -0.63 19.49 9.62
N SER A 134 -0.71 19.33 8.28
CA SER A 134 -1.99 19.08 7.61
C SER A 134 -2.35 17.59 7.65
N PRO A 135 -3.48 17.20 8.27
CA PRO A 135 -3.81 15.84 8.63
C PRO A 135 -4.63 15.18 7.53
N ILE A 136 -4.12 15.07 6.31
CA ILE A 136 -4.69 14.10 5.36
C ILE A 136 -4.08 12.75 5.71
N PHE A 137 -4.46 12.24 6.89
CA PHE A 137 -4.20 10.85 7.24
C PHE A 137 -5.00 9.97 6.30
N LEU A 138 -4.48 8.76 6.03
CA LEU A 138 -5.13 7.74 5.22
C LEU A 138 -6.58 7.42 5.66
N ARG A 139 -6.96 7.80 6.88
CA ARG A 139 -8.33 7.72 7.40
C ARG A 139 -9.38 8.45 6.54
N SER A 140 -9.03 9.55 5.88
CA SER A 140 -10.01 10.39 5.16
C SER A 140 -10.58 9.73 3.89
N PRO A 141 -9.80 8.99 3.08
CA PRO A 141 -10.31 8.28 1.91
C PRO A 141 -10.97 6.92 2.21
N ILE A 142 -10.89 6.37 3.43
CA ILE A 142 -11.44 5.02 3.71
C ILE A 142 -12.94 5.09 3.96
N ASN A 143 -13.72 4.43 3.10
CA ASN A 143 -15.13 4.20 3.33
C ASN A 143 -15.34 2.87 4.08
N PHE A 144 -15.45 2.93 5.41
CA PHE A 144 -15.65 1.76 6.25
C PHE A 144 -17.00 1.06 6.03
N GLN A 145 -18.04 1.79 5.58
CA GLN A 145 -19.37 1.23 5.36
C GLN A 145 -19.45 0.37 4.10
N SER A 146 -18.69 0.71 3.06
CA SER A 146 -18.70 -0.02 1.78
C SER A 146 -17.89 -1.31 1.78
N LEU A 147 -17.10 -1.56 2.84
CA LEU A 147 -16.13 -2.66 2.85
C LEU A 147 -16.75 -4.00 3.27
N PHE A 148 -18.03 -4.03 3.68
CA PHE A 148 -18.75 -5.21 4.16
C PHE A 148 -17.88 -6.09 5.07
N LEU A 149 -17.06 -5.45 5.91
CA LEU A 149 -16.24 -6.18 6.87
C LEU A 149 -17.17 -6.94 7.79
N THR A 150 -16.72 -8.12 8.23
CA THR A 150 -17.46 -8.94 9.21
C THR A 150 -17.79 -8.18 10.49
N ARG A 151 -17.11 -7.06 10.76
CA ARG A 151 -17.25 -6.21 11.95
C ARG A 151 -17.55 -4.76 11.54
N ASN A 152 -18.52 -4.13 12.22
CA ASN A 152 -18.79 -2.70 12.08
C ASN A 152 -17.79 -1.90 12.95
N LEU A 153 -16.62 -1.59 12.40
CA LEU A 153 -15.52 -0.93 13.11
C LEU A 153 -15.34 0.52 12.64
N SER A 154 -15.13 1.42 13.59
CA SER A 154 -14.67 2.78 13.31
C SER A 154 -13.14 2.86 13.26
N TRP A 155 -12.62 3.97 12.74
CA TRP A 155 -11.17 4.23 12.76
C TRP A 155 -10.57 4.24 14.18
N ARG A 156 -11.37 4.65 15.19
CA ARG A 156 -10.94 4.66 16.60
C ARG A 156 -10.79 3.24 17.12
N ASP A 157 -11.72 2.37 16.75
CA ASP A 157 -11.69 0.97 17.17
C ASP A 157 -10.43 0.31 16.62
N ILE A 158 -10.14 0.48 15.32
CA ILE A 158 -8.94 -0.07 14.66
C ILE A 158 -7.64 0.35 15.34
N ARG A 159 -7.53 1.62 15.78
CA ARG A 159 -6.35 2.13 16.46
C ARG A 159 -6.09 1.45 17.81
N ASN A 160 -7.14 0.99 18.47
CA ASN A 160 -7.08 0.39 19.80
C ASN A 160 -7.00 -1.14 19.77
N LEU A 161 -7.06 -1.75 18.58
CA LEU A 161 -6.90 -3.20 18.42
C LEU A 161 -5.46 -3.62 18.72
N ASP A 162 -5.32 -4.85 19.18
CA ASP A 162 -4.00 -5.49 19.30
C ASP A 162 -3.42 -5.83 17.92
N ASP A 163 -2.13 -6.17 17.88
CA ASP A 163 -1.43 -6.48 16.64
C ASP A 163 -2.11 -7.60 15.84
N LYS A 164 -2.68 -8.61 16.51
CA LYS A 164 -3.29 -9.77 15.86
C LYS A 164 -4.60 -9.37 15.16
N ASP A 165 -5.47 -8.64 15.84
CA ASP A 165 -6.71 -8.16 15.25
C ASP A 165 -6.45 -7.18 14.09
N ARG A 166 -5.42 -6.34 14.20
CA ARG A 166 -5.01 -5.43 13.12
C ARG A 166 -4.54 -6.20 11.88
N ILE A 167 -3.75 -7.26 12.08
CA ILE A 167 -3.35 -8.16 11.00
C ILE A 167 -4.55 -8.85 10.37
N ASN A 168 -5.49 -9.37 11.18
CA ASN A 168 -6.70 -10.03 10.68
C ASN A 168 -7.52 -9.12 9.76
N ILE A 169 -7.72 -7.85 10.14
CA ILE A 169 -8.42 -6.86 9.30
C ILE A 169 -7.67 -6.62 7.99
N ALA A 170 -6.35 -6.47 8.05
CA ALA A 170 -5.54 -6.25 6.86
C ALA A 170 -5.62 -7.45 5.89
N VAL A 171 -5.56 -8.67 6.42
CA VAL A 171 -5.70 -9.91 5.63
C VAL A 171 -7.10 -10.03 5.04
N GLU A 172 -8.15 -9.75 5.82
CA GLU A 172 -9.54 -9.74 5.33
C GLU A 172 -9.72 -8.75 4.17
N ALA A 173 -9.20 -7.52 4.32
CA ALA A 173 -9.25 -6.50 3.29
C ALA A 173 -8.52 -6.95 2.00
N LEU A 174 -7.35 -7.60 2.12
CA LEU A 174 -6.62 -8.14 0.97
C LEU A 174 -7.32 -9.34 0.32
N SER A 175 -8.01 -10.17 1.10
CA SER A 175 -8.86 -11.25 0.58
C SER A 175 -10.01 -10.68 -0.23
N LYS A 176 -10.69 -9.64 0.28
CA LYS A 176 -11.77 -8.95 -0.43
C LYS A 176 -11.29 -8.24 -1.69
N ALA A 177 -10.11 -7.61 -1.66
CA ALA A 177 -9.47 -7.10 -2.86
C ALA A 177 -9.24 -8.20 -3.92
N THR A 178 -8.81 -9.39 -3.48
CA THR A 178 -8.58 -10.55 -4.36
C THR A 178 -9.88 -11.08 -4.94
N GLU A 179 -10.95 -11.17 -4.15
CA GLU A 179 -12.29 -11.54 -4.62
C GLU A 179 -12.81 -10.54 -5.65
N TYR A 180 -12.68 -9.24 -5.35
CA TYR A 180 -13.10 -8.16 -6.25
C TYR A 180 -12.38 -8.23 -7.61
N CYS A 181 -11.05 -8.36 -7.62
CA CYS A 181 -10.26 -8.49 -8.85
C CYS A 181 -10.58 -9.75 -9.68
N LYS A 182 -11.22 -10.78 -9.11
CA LYS A 182 -11.69 -11.96 -9.86
C LYS A 182 -13.07 -11.76 -10.49
N SER A 183 -13.83 -10.77 -10.02
CA SER A 183 -15.21 -10.50 -10.44
C SER A 183 -15.32 -9.49 -11.58
N ILE A 184 -14.21 -8.83 -11.93
CA ILE A 184 -14.06 -7.84 -13.01
C ILE A 184 -13.21 -8.40 -14.15
#